data_AF-A0A2A4YHL7-F1
#
_entry.id   AF-A0A2A4YHL7-F1
#
_cell.length_a   1.000
_cell.length_b   1.000
_cell.length_c   1.000
_cell.angle_alpha   90.00
_cell.angle_beta   90.00
_cell.angle_gamma   90.00
#
_symmetry.space_group_name_H-M   'P 1'
#
loop_
_entity.id
_entity.type
_entity.pdbx_description
1 polymer ?
#
loop_
_entity_poly.entity_id
_entity_poly.type
_entity_poly.pdbx_seq_one_letter_code
_entity_poly.pdbx_strand_id
1 'polypeptide(L)'
;MSTQAVTEGLAFPVDPRVEVDSDKDDTLGRKNAIASVATAALDKSAPRAAPEKSMFSTFSESFTWGVSSVVKSFSSVFKKEFPFDKLITRAEQLFKDRKSIQAERLVDKDLKGFCKDHLKGPYVNDASSQALFQKLRKVILDIEYRTSPEEILKVKTELCHRVVQNFTEMQEEILTRASRDFQKPDFMTKFGIAEGDSIASIELLGDETHNHGRIPARIRFASGAEVIYKPRSMHVEHTLYNSESGVCTGAGLGSYHVMCEDDELGEYGYSEFLHNTEEANTFSTPEELSEYYQKLSKLESIAQELGITDLHLMNVIVKDKIPYIIDAEVYLNPTQIDLPFQTSLFCQKFGVAFNFDLGMPDGSTRGNNRLWFTKELGSKFKYPKRNLTEEELKKAGVDFTDIRTLTSLTEAEQEICKNAKSSLAERPGRFVPVSTKVLKDSLNYINPHSKKSISDFIVSQIKPDLALYGFKIIVPHEHFAELLEEDYLNHDVPTFTFDSRRNVVLCKGQVIAGIPRK
;
A
#
# COMPACT_ATOMS: atom_id res chain seq x y z
N MET A 1 -32.09 -43.88 19.29
CA MET A 1 -31.68 -45.01 18.44
C MET A 1 -32.27 -44.75 17.06
N SER A 2 -31.59 -44.59 15.94
CA SER A 2 -30.18 -44.54 15.50
C SER A 2 -30.30 -44.23 13.99
N THR A 3 -29.87 -43.07 13.50
CA THR A 3 -28.64 -42.88 12.69
C THR A 3 -28.25 -44.06 11.79
N GLN A 4 -28.32 -43.84 10.47
CA GLN A 4 -27.21 -44.08 9.53
C GLN A 4 -27.60 -43.57 8.13
N ALA A 5 -27.01 -42.44 7.72
CA ALA A 5 -26.87 -42.07 6.31
C ALA A 5 -25.38 -42.20 5.98
N VAL A 6 -25.10 -43.03 4.99
CA VAL A 6 -23.76 -43.42 4.54
C VAL A 6 -23.20 -42.34 3.62
N THR A 7 -21.97 -41.93 3.94
CA THR A 7 -21.07 -41.10 3.14
C THR A 7 -20.36 -41.94 2.08
N GLU A 8 -20.41 -41.50 0.82
CA GLU A 8 -19.44 -41.78 -0.26
C GLU A 8 -19.17 -40.40 -0.91
N GLY A 9 -17.97 -39.87 -1.09
CA GLY A 9 -16.65 -40.49 -1.19
C GLY A 9 -16.06 -40.23 -2.57
N LEU A 10 -15.95 -38.96 -3.02
CA LEU A 10 -15.23 -38.59 -4.24
C LEU A 10 -13.80 -38.15 -3.89
N ALA A 11 -12.88 -39.10 -4.03
CA ALA A 11 -11.44 -38.91 -3.92
C ALA A 11 -10.90 -38.25 -5.21
N PHE A 12 -10.10 -37.19 -5.06
CA PHE A 12 -9.28 -36.64 -6.13
C PHE A 12 -7.93 -37.38 -6.17
N PRO A 13 -7.42 -37.82 -7.33
CA PRO A 13 -6.16 -38.53 -7.42
C PRO A 13 -4.97 -37.58 -7.21
N VAL A 14 -4.08 -37.98 -6.31
CA VAL A 14 -2.73 -37.42 -6.13
C VAL A 14 -1.84 -38.07 -7.20
N ASP A 15 -1.27 -37.27 -8.10
CA ASP A 15 -0.18 -37.71 -8.98
C ASP A 15 1.16 -37.19 -8.42
N PRO A 16 2.07 -38.06 -7.97
CA PRO A 16 3.41 -37.69 -7.54
C PRO A 16 4.41 -37.98 -8.66
N ARG A 17 4.74 -36.98 -9.48
CA ARG A 17 6.03 -36.81 -10.20
C ARG A 17 5.93 -35.70 -11.26
N VAL A 18 6.39 -34.51 -10.89
CA VAL A 18 7.02 -33.59 -11.86
C VAL A 18 8.28 -33.06 -11.18
N GLU A 19 9.44 -33.57 -11.62
CA GLU A 19 10.71 -32.91 -11.39
C GLU A 19 10.67 -31.56 -12.11
N VAL A 20 10.72 -30.47 -11.36
CA VAL A 20 10.84 -29.12 -11.91
C VAL A 20 12.32 -28.79 -11.96
N ASP A 21 12.86 -28.73 -13.17
CA ASP A 21 14.20 -28.24 -13.47
C ASP A 21 14.24 -26.74 -13.17
N SER A 22 15.02 -26.36 -12.16
CA SER A 22 15.21 -24.99 -11.69
C SER A 22 16.32 -24.32 -12.49
N ASP A 23 15.95 -23.53 -13.49
CA ASP A 23 16.66 -22.31 -13.92
C ASP A 23 16.08 -21.81 -15.25
N LYS A 24 15.19 -20.81 -15.18
CA LYS A 24 15.01 -19.75 -16.18
C LYS A 24 13.96 -18.76 -15.69
N ASP A 25 14.40 -17.51 -15.58
CA ASP A 25 13.60 -16.31 -15.44
C ASP A 25 12.44 -16.30 -16.47
N ASP A 26 11.21 -16.54 -16.02
CA ASP A 26 10.00 -16.61 -16.86
C ASP A 26 9.41 -15.20 -17.14
N THR A 27 10.28 -14.27 -17.52
CA THR A 27 9.89 -12.93 -17.98
C THR A 27 9.10 -13.00 -19.29
N LEU A 28 9.30 -14.05 -20.10
CA LEU A 28 8.64 -14.25 -21.39
C LEU A 28 7.24 -14.86 -21.24
N GLY A 29 7.03 -15.81 -20.32
CA GLY A 29 5.71 -16.34 -19.99
C GLY A 29 4.80 -15.27 -19.40
N ARG A 30 5.33 -14.38 -18.55
CA ARG A 30 4.59 -13.21 -18.02
C ARG A 30 4.21 -12.20 -19.10
N LYS A 31 5.13 -11.85 -20.01
CA LYS A 31 4.83 -11.00 -21.18
C LYS A 31 3.77 -11.62 -22.10
N ASN A 32 3.82 -12.93 -22.30
CA ASN A 32 2.83 -13.66 -23.10
C ASN A 32 1.47 -13.78 -22.38
N ALA A 33 1.45 -13.89 -21.05
CA ALA A 33 0.21 -13.88 -20.27
C ALA A 33 -0.51 -12.52 -20.39
N ILE A 34 0.20 -11.40 -20.19
CA ILE A 34 -0.33 -10.03 -20.35
C ILE A 34 -0.82 -9.80 -21.79
N ALA A 35 -0.07 -10.25 -22.80
CA ALA A 35 -0.49 -10.17 -24.20
C ALA A 35 -1.71 -11.07 -24.53
N SER A 36 -1.81 -12.25 -23.90
CA SER A 36 -2.92 -13.17 -24.09
C SER A 36 -4.23 -12.67 -23.47
N VAL A 37 -4.17 -11.97 -22.33
CA VAL A 37 -5.35 -11.32 -21.70
C VAL A 37 -5.86 -10.18 -22.57
N ALA A 38 -4.96 -9.37 -23.13
CA ALA A 38 -5.32 -8.31 -24.09
C ALA A 38 -5.96 -8.85 -25.37
N THR A 39 -5.62 -10.08 -25.78
CA THR A 39 -6.16 -10.72 -26.99
C THR A 39 -7.45 -11.51 -26.70
N ALA A 40 -7.57 -12.15 -25.53
CA ALA A 40 -8.74 -12.94 -25.14
C ALA A 40 -9.95 -12.06 -24.75
N ALA A 41 -9.72 -10.83 -24.26
CA ALA A 41 -10.77 -9.85 -24.01
C ALA A 41 -11.47 -9.37 -25.30
N LEU A 42 -10.86 -9.58 -26.48
CA LEU A 42 -11.43 -9.21 -27.78
C LEU A 42 -12.33 -10.30 -28.39
N ASP A 43 -12.31 -11.55 -27.89
CA ASP A 43 -12.85 -12.71 -28.64
C ASP A 43 -14.05 -13.42 -27.97
N LYS A 44 -14.57 -12.90 -26.85
CA LYS A 44 -15.73 -13.49 -26.15
C LYS A 44 -16.86 -12.51 -25.88
N SER A 45 -17.48 -12.01 -26.94
CA SER A 45 -18.90 -11.60 -26.91
C SER A 45 -19.50 -11.58 -28.33
N ALA A 46 -19.97 -12.72 -28.81
CA ALA A 46 -20.82 -12.75 -30.00
C ALA A 46 -21.91 -13.83 -29.91
N PRO A 47 -23.14 -13.46 -29.54
CA PRO A 47 -24.33 -14.17 -30.02
C PRO A 47 -24.76 -13.56 -31.37
N ARG A 48 -24.98 -14.44 -32.36
CA ARG A 48 -25.49 -14.10 -33.70
C ARG A 48 -26.94 -13.63 -33.65
N ALA A 49 -27.20 -12.36 -34.01
CA ALA A 49 -28.45 -11.89 -34.62
C ALA A 49 -28.19 -10.56 -35.36
N ALA A 50 -28.75 -10.41 -36.57
CA ALA A 50 -28.52 -9.28 -37.50
C ALA A 50 -29.58 -8.14 -37.32
N PRO A 51 -29.53 -7.02 -38.07
CA PRO A 51 -28.71 -5.86 -37.77
C PRO A 51 -29.57 -4.59 -37.57
N GLU A 52 -29.38 -3.86 -36.48
CA GLU A 52 -29.70 -2.43 -36.45
C GLU A 52 -28.44 -1.62 -36.13
N LYS A 53 -28.36 -0.47 -36.79
CA LYS A 53 -27.14 0.19 -37.26
C LYS A 53 -26.24 0.69 -36.13
N SER A 54 -24.96 0.32 -36.27
CA SER A 54 -23.81 0.74 -35.48
C SER A 54 -23.67 2.26 -35.39
N MET A 55 -23.80 2.77 -34.15
CA MET A 55 -23.13 4.00 -33.69
C MET A 55 -22.24 3.71 -32.45
N PHE A 56 -22.17 2.44 -32.01
CA PHE A 56 -21.44 2.00 -30.81
C PHE A 56 -20.08 1.34 -31.11
N SER A 57 -19.76 0.99 -32.36
CA SER A 57 -18.50 0.28 -32.67
C SER A 57 -17.28 1.19 -32.84
N THR A 58 -17.45 2.51 -32.89
CA THR A 58 -16.35 3.45 -33.20
C THR A 58 -15.66 4.01 -31.94
N PHE A 59 -16.28 3.88 -30.76
CA PHE A 59 -15.79 4.53 -29.54
C PHE A 59 -15.00 3.62 -28.59
N SER A 60 -15.33 2.32 -28.50
CA SER A 60 -14.48 1.36 -27.77
C SER A 60 -13.08 1.25 -28.42
N GLU A 61 -13.00 1.42 -29.73
CA GLU A 61 -11.75 1.46 -30.49
C GLU A 61 -10.87 2.67 -30.12
N SER A 62 -11.46 3.80 -29.72
CA SER A 62 -10.71 5.03 -29.40
C SER A 62 -9.99 4.93 -28.05
N PHE A 63 -10.65 4.33 -27.05
CA PHE A 63 -10.06 4.12 -25.72
C PHE A 63 -9.02 2.97 -25.76
N THR A 64 -9.31 1.89 -26.49
CA THR A 64 -8.38 0.76 -26.68
C THR A 64 -7.16 1.13 -27.53
N TRP A 65 -7.30 1.98 -28.55
CA TRP A 65 -6.16 2.51 -29.32
C TRP A 65 -5.26 3.43 -28.49
N GLY A 66 -5.85 4.27 -27.62
CA GLY A 66 -5.10 5.10 -26.68
C GLY A 66 -4.16 4.25 -25.83
N VAL A 67 -4.72 3.26 -25.13
CA VAL A 67 -3.99 2.37 -24.21
C VAL A 67 -2.99 1.45 -24.94
N SER A 68 -3.36 0.87 -26.09
CA SER A 68 -2.42 0.06 -26.89
C SER A 68 -1.23 0.88 -27.41
N SER A 69 -1.47 2.13 -27.80
CA SER A 69 -0.38 3.04 -28.22
C SER A 69 0.49 3.47 -27.03
N VAL A 70 -0.10 3.62 -25.85
CA VAL A 70 0.60 3.99 -24.60
C VAL A 70 1.51 2.84 -24.16
N VAL A 71 0.99 1.61 -24.08
CA VAL A 71 1.76 0.40 -23.74
C VAL A 71 2.86 0.14 -24.78
N LYS A 72 2.56 0.31 -26.09
CA LYS A 72 3.59 0.24 -27.15
C LYS A 72 4.64 1.34 -27.03
N SER A 73 4.24 2.56 -26.69
CA SER A 73 5.16 3.69 -26.48
C SER A 73 6.09 3.41 -25.30
N PHE A 74 5.57 2.94 -24.17
CA PHE A 74 6.39 2.55 -23.01
C PHE A 74 7.41 1.46 -23.39
N SER A 75 6.99 0.37 -24.03
CA SER A 75 7.91 -0.68 -24.48
C SER A 75 9.02 -0.20 -25.46
N SER A 76 8.78 0.91 -26.16
CA SER A 76 9.72 1.49 -27.13
C SER A 76 10.70 2.51 -26.53
N VAL A 77 10.29 3.24 -25.48
CA VAL A 77 11.10 4.24 -24.76
C VAL A 77 12.23 3.57 -23.96
N PHE A 78 12.02 2.35 -23.46
CA PHE A 78 12.99 1.63 -22.63
C PHE A 78 14.08 0.84 -23.39
N LYS A 79 14.25 1.07 -24.69
CA LYS A 79 15.31 0.43 -25.49
C LYS A 79 16.70 1.06 -25.37
N LYS A 80 16.84 2.23 -24.73
CA LYS A 80 18.17 2.79 -24.39
C LYS A 80 18.51 2.42 -22.96
N GLU A 81 19.37 1.42 -22.79
CA GLU A 81 19.93 1.09 -21.48
C GLU A 81 20.68 2.30 -20.90
N PHE A 82 20.33 2.69 -19.68
CA PHE A 82 21.09 3.67 -18.92
C PHE A 82 22.33 3.00 -18.33
N PRO A 83 23.53 3.57 -18.50
CA PRO A 83 24.79 2.95 -18.06
C PRO A 83 24.99 3.15 -16.54
N PHE A 84 24.20 2.46 -15.73
CA PHE A 84 24.28 2.51 -14.26
C PHE A 84 25.67 2.12 -13.75
N ASP A 85 26.29 1.11 -14.36
CA ASP A 85 27.67 0.67 -14.07
C ASP A 85 28.68 1.83 -14.12
N LYS A 86 28.61 2.67 -15.17
CA LYS A 86 29.51 3.82 -15.36
C LYS A 86 29.22 4.93 -14.36
N LEU A 87 27.94 5.19 -14.09
CA LEU A 87 27.55 6.21 -13.12
C LEU A 87 28.02 5.83 -11.71
N ILE A 88 27.71 4.60 -11.28
CA ILE A 88 28.09 4.07 -9.97
C ILE A 88 29.61 4.03 -9.82
N THR A 89 30.35 3.51 -10.81
CA THR A 89 31.82 3.49 -10.78
C THR A 89 32.42 4.87 -10.54
N ARG A 90 31.89 5.90 -11.22
CA ARG A 90 32.37 7.28 -11.06
C ARG A 90 31.99 7.87 -9.70
N ALA A 91 30.79 7.59 -9.21
CA ALA A 91 30.35 8.02 -7.88
C ALA A 91 31.19 7.37 -6.77
N GLU A 92 31.43 6.07 -6.84
CA GLU A 92 32.28 5.31 -5.91
C GLU A 92 33.72 5.81 -5.92
N GLN A 93 34.28 6.16 -7.09
CA GLN A 93 35.60 6.78 -7.16
C GLN A 93 35.64 8.14 -6.44
N LEU A 94 34.59 8.96 -6.57
CA LEU A 94 34.50 10.24 -5.87
C LEU A 94 34.34 10.05 -4.35
N PHE A 95 33.62 9.01 -3.90
CA PHE A 95 33.56 8.66 -2.49
C PHE A 95 34.93 8.23 -1.93
N LYS A 96 35.67 7.39 -2.66
CA LYS A 96 37.06 7.02 -2.33
C LYS A 96 37.98 8.24 -2.22
N ASP A 97 37.79 9.23 -3.10
CA ASP A 97 38.51 10.50 -3.09
C ASP A 97 38.03 11.49 -1.98
N ARG A 98 37.08 11.11 -1.13
CA ARG A 98 36.42 11.98 -0.12
C ARG A 98 35.71 13.20 -0.71
N LYS A 99 35.16 13.08 -1.92
CA LYS A 99 34.43 14.12 -2.66
C LYS A 99 32.92 13.85 -2.70
N SER A 100 32.30 13.61 -1.55
CA SER A 100 30.87 13.23 -1.43
C SER A 100 29.93 14.20 -2.16
N ILE A 101 30.10 15.52 -1.97
CA ILE A 101 29.27 16.54 -2.62
C ILE A 101 29.34 16.44 -4.16
N GLN A 102 30.50 16.08 -4.71
CA GLN A 102 30.64 15.93 -6.16
C GLN A 102 29.98 14.64 -6.66
N ALA A 103 30.05 13.56 -5.88
CA ALA A 103 29.37 12.31 -6.16
C ALA A 103 27.85 12.51 -6.21
N GLU A 104 27.28 13.16 -5.18
CA GLU A 104 25.86 13.48 -5.13
C GLU A 104 25.42 14.32 -6.33
N ARG A 105 26.16 15.37 -6.68
CA ARG A 105 25.85 16.22 -7.84
C ARG A 105 25.92 15.46 -9.17
N LEU A 106 26.86 14.54 -9.31
CA LEU A 106 26.98 13.69 -10.50
C LEU A 106 25.75 12.79 -10.66
N VAL A 107 25.40 12.07 -9.59
CA VAL A 107 24.23 11.17 -9.56
C VAL A 107 22.94 11.93 -9.81
N ASP A 108 22.75 13.05 -9.11
CA ASP A 108 21.58 13.91 -9.27
C ASP A 108 21.39 14.36 -10.72
N LYS A 109 22.46 14.85 -11.35
CA LYS A 109 22.41 15.38 -12.72
C LYS A 109 22.05 14.28 -13.72
N ASP A 110 22.75 13.16 -13.67
CA ASP A 110 22.62 12.11 -14.69
C ASP A 110 21.29 11.35 -14.52
N LEU A 111 20.86 11.07 -13.28
CA LEU A 111 19.56 10.43 -13.02
C LEU A 111 18.37 11.34 -13.32
N LYS A 112 18.43 12.65 -13.01
CA LYS A 112 17.34 13.59 -13.37
C LYS A 112 17.11 13.63 -14.87
N GLY A 113 18.19 13.64 -15.66
CA GLY A 113 18.12 13.53 -17.12
C GLY A 113 17.43 12.25 -17.55
N PHE A 114 17.90 11.10 -17.05
CA PHE A 114 17.30 9.80 -17.33
C PHE A 114 15.81 9.72 -16.99
N CYS A 115 15.43 10.09 -15.77
CA CYS A 115 14.03 10.00 -15.31
C CYS A 115 13.11 10.93 -16.11
N LYS A 116 13.59 12.13 -16.48
CA LYS A 116 12.85 13.07 -17.33
C LYS A 116 12.61 12.50 -18.73
N ASP A 117 13.62 11.86 -19.31
CA ASP A 117 13.60 11.39 -20.69
C ASP A 117 12.86 10.04 -20.86
N HIS A 118 12.78 9.21 -19.81
CA HIS A 118 12.25 7.84 -19.89
C HIS A 118 10.91 7.63 -19.17
N LEU A 119 10.47 8.56 -18.32
CA LEU A 119 9.24 8.41 -17.52
C LEU A 119 8.14 9.42 -17.83
N LYS A 120 8.35 10.38 -18.73
CA LYS A 120 7.26 11.20 -19.27
C LYS A 120 6.47 10.36 -20.28
N GLY A 121 5.79 9.32 -19.80
CA GLY A 121 4.68 8.72 -20.53
C GLY A 121 3.48 9.68 -20.53
N PRO A 122 2.46 9.46 -21.37
CA PRO A 122 1.32 10.38 -21.50
C PRO A 122 0.53 10.59 -20.20
N TYR A 123 0.64 9.66 -19.24
CA TYR A 123 -0.13 9.70 -17.98
C TYR A 123 0.75 9.79 -16.72
N VAL A 124 2.08 9.74 -16.83
CA VAL A 124 2.97 9.73 -15.65
C VAL A 124 3.47 11.16 -15.40
N ASN A 125 3.07 11.73 -14.27
CA ASN A 125 3.41 13.10 -13.93
C ASN A 125 4.83 13.24 -13.35
N ASP A 126 5.27 14.48 -13.14
CA ASP A 126 6.61 14.75 -12.60
C ASP A 126 6.83 14.17 -11.19
N ALA A 127 5.77 14.01 -10.38
CA ALA A 127 5.86 13.43 -9.04
C ALA A 127 6.24 11.94 -9.09
N SER A 128 5.61 11.18 -9.99
CA SER A 128 5.96 9.77 -10.22
C SER A 128 7.39 9.61 -10.76
N SER A 129 7.82 10.51 -11.67
CA SER A 129 9.23 10.54 -12.14
C SER A 129 10.21 10.84 -11.00
N GLN A 130 9.83 11.75 -10.10
CA GLN A 130 10.60 12.08 -8.92
C GLN A 130 10.71 10.90 -7.94
N ALA A 131 9.67 10.07 -7.80
CA ALA A 131 9.70 8.89 -6.95
C ALA A 131 10.76 7.87 -7.42
N LEU A 132 10.81 7.56 -8.72
CA LEU A 132 11.86 6.69 -9.27
C LEU A 132 13.25 7.32 -9.10
N PHE A 133 13.38 8.62 -9.38
CA PHE A 133 14.63 9.35 -9.17
C PHE A 133 15.13 9.18 -7.73
N GLN A 134 14.27 9.38 -6.73
CA GLN A 134 14.67 9.25 -5.32
C GLN A 134 15.08 7.81 -4.99
N LYS A 135 14.35 6.81 -5.52
CA LYS A 135 14.68 5.39 -5.28
C LYS A 135 16.03 5.01 -5.90
N LEU A 136 16.27 5.37 -7.16
CA LEU A 136 17.56 5.14 -7.82
C LEU A 136 18.70 5.90 -7.14
N ARG A 137 18.46 7.16 -6.75
CA ARG A 137 19.42 7.96 -6.01
C ARG A 137 19.82 7.28 -4.70
N LYS A 138 18.85 6.77 -3.94
CA LYS A 138 19.08 6.01 -2.70
C LYS A 138 19.90 4.75 -2.95
N VAL A 139 19.57 3.97 -3.98
CA VAL A 139 20.35 2.76 -4.35
C VAL A 139 21.81 3.09 -4.63
N ILE A 140 22.08 4.17 -5.36
CA ILE A 140 23.45 4.54 -5.75
C ILE A 140 24.22 5.15 -4.58
N LEU A 141 23.61 6.07 -3.82
CA LEU A 141 24.31 6.89 -2.83
C LEU A 141 24.27 6.33 -1.41
N ASP A 142 23.17 5.69 -1.01
CA ASP A 142 22.88 5.41 0.41
C ASP A 142 23.03 3.93 0.76
N ILE A 143 22.95 3.02 -0.21
CA ILE A 143 23.15 1.58 0.03
C ILE A 143 24.63 1.27 0.23
N GLU A 144 24.93 0.55 1.32
CA GLU A 144 26.28 0.14 1.70
C GLU A 144 26.30 -1.33 2.15
N TYR A 145 27.07 -2.16 1.46
CA TYR A 145 27.27 -3.56 1.83
C TYR A 145 28.68 -3.81 2.36
N ARG A 146 28.80 -4.67 3.38
CA ARG A 146 30.10 -5.11 3.94
C ARG A 146 30.75 -6.17 3.03
N THR A 147 31.16 -5.77 1.83
CA THR A 147 31.66 -6.67 0.77
C THR A 147 32.76 -6.00 -0.07
N SER A 148 33.31 -6.69 -1.07
CA SER A 148 34.35 -6.11 -1.93
C SER A 148 33.82 -4.97 -2.82
N PRO A 149 34.66 -4.00 -3.26
CA PRO A 149 34.21 -2.93 -4.15
C PRO A 149 33.61 -3.42 -5.48
N GLU A 150 34.13 -4.51 -6.04
CA GLU A 150 33.58 -5.09 -7.28
C GLU A 150 32.17 -5.67 -7.05
N GLU A 151 31.95 -6.32 -5.91
CA GLU A 151 30.62 -6.83 -5.55
C GLU A 151 29.65 -5.68 -5.26
N ILE A 152 30.07 -4.61 -4.58
CA ILE A 152 29.22 -3.43 -4.34
C ILE A 152 28.73 -2.86 -5.68
N LEU A 153 29.63 -2.69 -6.66
CA LEU A 153 29.26 -2.22 -8.00
C LEU A 153 28.23 -3.16 -8.64
N LYS A 154 28.49 -4.47 -8.63
CA LYS A 154 27.56 -5.46 -9.21
C LYS A 154 26.18 -5.37 -8.57
N VAL A 155 26.10 -5.38 -7.24
CA VAL A 155 24.82 -5.34 -6.52
C VAL A 155 24.07 -4.05 -6.80
N LYS A 156 24.72 -2.88 -6.66
CA LYS A 156 24.06 -1.58 -6.93
C LYS A 156 23.55 -1.48 -8.37
N THR A 157 24.32 -1.96 -9.35
CA THR A 157 23.91 -1.97 -10.75
C THR A 157 22.69 -2.85 -10.95
N GLU A 158 22.69 -4.08 -10.43
CA GLU A 158 21.55 -5.00 -10.54
C GLU A 158 20.29 -4.42 -9.89
N LEU A 159 20.41 -3.86 -8.68
CA LEU A 159 19.31 -3.20 -7.98
C LEU A 159 18.74 -2.02 -8.78
N CYS A 160 19.59 -1.19 -9.41
CA CYS A 160 19.11 -0.10 -10.26
C CYS A 160 18.28 -0.61 -11.45
N HIS A 161 18.75 -1.67 -12.12
CA HIS A 161 18.02 -2.29 -13.22
C HIS A 161 16.68 -2.88 -12.77
N ARG A 162 16.67 -3.60 -11.64
CA ARG A 162 15.42 -4.16 -11.05
C ARG A 162 14.44 -3.07 -10.66
N VAL A 163 14.92 -1.98 -10.04
CA VAL A 163 14.08 -0.84 -9.67
C VAL A 163 13.45 -0.19 -10.90
N VAL A 164 14.18 -0.02 -12.00
CA VAL A 164 13.62 0.50 -13.26
C VAL A 164 12.60 -0.48 -13.85
N GLN A 165 12.92 -1.77 -13.91
CA GLN A 165 12.03 -2.79 -14.43
C GLN A 165 10.71 -2.85 -13.66
N ASN A 166 10.78 -2.99 -12.34
CA ASN A 166 9.60 -3.07 -11.47
C ASN A 166 8.73 -1.82 -11.58
N PHE A 167 9.35 -0.63 -11.69
CA PHE A 167 8.61 0.61 -11.88
C PHE A 167 7.83 0.63 -13.20
N THR A 168 8.44 0.15 -14.28
CA THR A 168 7.77 0.02 -15.59
C THR A 168 6.64 -1.00 -15.54
N GLU A 169 6.90 -2.20 -15.00
CA GLU A 169 5.90 -3.27 -14.91
C GLU A 169 4.70 -2.85 -14.05
N MET A 170 4.94 -2.14 -12.94
CA MET A 170 3.88 -1.59 -12.11
C MET A 170 3.03 -0.54 -12.86
N GLN A 171 3.63 0.32 -13.67
CA GLN A 171 2.86 1.28 -14.48
C GLN A 171 1.98 0.58 -15.51
N GLU A 172 2.53 -0.43 -16.18
CA GLU A 172 1.78 -1.26 -17.12
C GLU A 172 0.64 -2.02 -16.42
N GLU A 173 0.87 -2.54 -15.21
CA GLU A 173 -0.14 -3.18 -14.36
C GLU A 173 -1.29 -2.21 -14.04
N ILE A 174 -0.98 -1.01 -13.52
CA ILE A 174 -1.99 0.01 -13.18
C ILE A 174 -2.82 0.38 -14.41
N LEU A 175 -2.16 0.67 -15.53
CA LEU A 175 -2.83 1.09 -16.76
C LEU A 175 -3.72 -0.03 -17.32
N THR A 176 -3.25 -1.27 -17.29
CA THR A 176 -4.02 -2.43 -17.78
C THR A 176 -5.25 -2.67 -16.92
N ARG A 177 -5.09 -2.70 -15.60
CA ARG A 177 -6.20 -2.87 -14.64
C ARG A 177 -7.21 -1.73 -14.73
N ALA A 178 -6.74 -0.48 -14.70
CA ALA A 178 -7.59 0.70 -14.85
C ALA A 178 -8.37 0.69 -16.18
N SER A 179 -7.70 0.35 -17.29
CA SER A 179 -8.36 0.30 -18.60
C SER A 179 -9.43 -0.78 -18.70
N ARG A 180 -9.24 -1.91 -18.00
CA ARG A 180 -10.22 -2.99 -17.89
C ARG A 180 -11.39 -2.57 -17.00
N ASP A 181 -11.10 -2.08 -15.81
CA ASP A 181 -12.12 -1.90 -14.77
C ASP A 181 -12.99 -0.67 -15.02
N PHE A 182 -12.43 0.39 -15.60
CA PHE A 182 -13.20 1.61 -15.93
C PHE A 182 -14.11 1.44 -17.15
N GLN A 183 -14.14 0.25 -17.77
CA GLN A 183 -15.17 -0.12 -18.74
C GLN A 183 -16.44 -0.63 -18.07
N LYS A 184 -16.41 -0.96 -16.78
CA LYS A 184 -17.56 -1.44 -16.02
C LYS A 184 -18.47 -0.24 -15.66
N PRO A 185 -19.74 -0.19 -16.12
CA PRO A 185 -20.63 0.94 -15.83
C PRO A 185 -20.84 1.21 -14.33
N ASP A 186 -20.90 0.14 -13.54
CA ASP A 186 -21.05 0.24 -12.07
C ASP A 186 -19.85 0.94 -11.43
N PHE A 187 -18.63 0.69 -11.95
CA PHE A 187 -17.42 1.34 -11.47
C PHE A 187 -17.47 2.84 -11.73
N MET A 188 -17.74 3.21 -12.99
CA MET A 188 -17.80 4.60 -13.44
C MET A 188 -18.82 5.40 -12.62
N THR A 189 -20.03 4.84 -12.47
CA THR A 189 -21.11 5.46 -11.70
C THR A 189 -20.72 5.64 -10.24
N LYS A 190 -20.14 4.61 -9.61
CA LYS A 190 -19.78 4.61 -8.18
C LYS A 190 -18.70 5.63 -7.83
N PHE A 191 -17.79 5.96 -8.74
CA PHE A 191 -16.74 6.95 -8.52
C PHE A 191 -17.02 8.31 -9.19
N GLY A 192 -18.24 8.52 -9.70
CA GLY A 192 -18.62 9.77 -10.35
C GLY A 192 -17.82 10.07 -11.62
N ILE A 193 -17.34 9.04 -12.31
CA ILE A 193 -16.58 9.15 -13.55
C ILE A 193 -17.58 9.12 -14.71
N ALA A 194 -17.58 10.17 -15.54
CA ALA A 194 -18.49 10.26 -16.68
C ALA A 194 -18.15 9.24 -17.78
N GLU A 195 -19.16 8.78 -18.51
CA GLU A 195 -18.94 7.93 -19.68
C GLU A 195 -18.03 8.63 -20.70
N GLY A 196 -16.99 7.93 -21.15
CA GLY A 196 -16.00 8.47 -22.09
C GLY A 196 -14.95 9.39 -21.46
N ASP A 197 -14.92 9.56 -20.14
CA ASP A 197 -13.87 10.30 -19.46
C ASP A 197 -12.52 9.56 -19.58
N SER A 198 -11.44 10.34 -19.67
CA SER A 198 -10.10 9.82 -19.95
C SER A 198 -9.17 10.06 -18.77
N ILE A 199 -8.25 9.13 -18.51
CA ILE A 199 -7.20 9.32 -17.52
C ILE A 199 -6.32 10.51 -17.94
N ALA A 200 -6.19 11.49 -17.06
CA ALA A 200 -5.32 12.65 -17.23
C ALA A 200 -3.94 12.42 -16.59
N SER A 201 -3.88 11.78 -15.43
CA SER A 201 -2.60 11.47 -14.77
C SER A 201 -2.68 10.33 -13.77
N ILE A 202 -1.53 9.69 -13.55
CA ILE A 202 -1.26 8.69 -12.51
C ILE A 202 -0.11 9.22 -11.64
N GLU A 203 -0.42 9.43 -10.37
CA GLU A 203 0.49 9.90 -9.33
C GLU A 203 0.75 8.76 -8.35
N LEU A 204 2.00 8.31 -8.21
CA LEU A 204 2.34 7.29 -7.22
C LEU A 204 2.34 7.88 -5.81
N LEU A 205 1.79 7.14 -4.85
CA LEU A 205 1.57 7.60 -3.48
C LEU A 205 2.46 6.84 -2.49
N GLY A 206 3.48 7.51 -1.99
CA GLY A 206 4.41 7.00 -1.00
C GLY A 206 5.85 6.92 -1.50
N ASP A 207 6.75 6.47 -0.63
CA ASP A 207 8.18 6.30 -0.87
C ASP A 207 8.65 4.85 -0.72
N GLU A 208 7.75 3.95 -0.34
CA GLU A 208 7.99 2.54 -0.12
C GLU A 208 7.28 1.69 -1.15
N THR A 209 7.95 0.64 -1.59
CA THR A 209 7.40 -0.34 -2.50
C THR A 209 7.44 -1.73 -1.90
N HIS A 210 6.54 -2.57 -2.39
CA HIS A 210 6.36 -3.94 -1.94
C HIS A 210 6.13 -4.83 -3.16
N ASN A 211 6.43 -6.12 -3.04
CA ASN A 211 5.97 -7.15 -4.00
C ASN A 211 6.16 -6.75 -5.48
N HIS A 212 7.42 -6.57 -5.90
CA HIS A 212 7.84 -6.15 -7.24
C HIS A 212 7.58 -4.67 -7.53
N GLY A 213 7.98 -3.80 -6.60
CA GLY A 213 7.93 -2.35 -6.82
C GLY A 213 6.54 -1.73 -6.73
N ARG A 214 5.50 -2.50 -6.38
CA ARG A 214 4.12 -2.01 -6.29
C ARG A 214 3.96 -0.97 -5.20
N ILE A 215 3.18 0.06 -5.50
CA ILE A 215 2.84 1.17 -4.62
C ILE A 215 1.41 1.65 -4.93
N PRO A 216 0.66 2.20 -3.96
CA PRO A 216 -0.60 2.87 -4.24
C PRO A 216 -0.44 4.01 -5.25
N ALA A 217 -1.49 4.29 -6.02
CA ALA A 217 -1.47 5.36 -7.02
C ALA A 217 -2.79 6.12 -7.02
N ARG A 218 -2.74 7.43 -7.21
CA ARG A 218 -3.89 8.29 -7.51
C ARG A 218 -4.04 8.42 -9.00
N ILE A 219 -5.22 8.05 -9.50
CA ILE A 219 -5.61 8.19 -10.88
C ILE A 219 -6.56 9.39 -10.97
N ARG A 220 -6.20 10.39 -11.77
CA ARG A 220 -7.01 11.58 -12.05
C ARG A 220 -7.52 11.51 -13.47
N PHE A 221 -8.80 11.83 -13.64
CA PHE A 221 -9.45 11.90 -14.94
C PHE A 221 -9.54 13.35 -15.46
N ALA A 222 -9.83 13.51 -16.74
CA ALA A 222 -9.91 14.82 -17.40
C ALA A 222 -11.08 15.67 -16.86
N SER A 223 -12.16 15.04 -16.41
CA SER A 223 -13.25 15.72 -15.70
C SER A 223 -12.85 16.30 -14.33
N GLY A 224 -11.75 15.82 -13.76
CA GLY A 224 -11.36 16.09 -12.38
C GLY A 224 -11.75 15.01 -11.38
N ALA A 225 -12.45 13.94 -11.79
CA ALA A 225 -12.68 12.78 -10.92
C ALA A 225 -11.36 12.12 -10.51
N GLU A 226 -11.31 11.58 -9.28
CA GLU A 226 -10.08 11.02 -8.70
C GLU A 226 -10.35 9.73 -7.93
N VAL A 227 -9.50 8.73 -8.17
CA VAL A 227 -9.59 7.41 -7.55
C VAL A 227 -8.21 7.01 -7.03
N ILE A 228 -8.16 6.36 -5.87
CA ILE A 228 -6.96 5.71 -5.36
C ILE A 228 -6.98 4.25 -5.78
N TYR A 229 -5.99 3.85 -6.56
CA TYR A 229 -5.67 2.45 -6.83
C TYR A 229 -4.72 1.93 -5.75
N LYS A 230 -4.99 0.74 -5.23
CA LYS A 230 -4.07 0.00 -4.36
C LYS A 230 -3.81 -1.39 -4.93
N PRO A 231 -2.54 -1.75 -5.17
CA PRO A 231 -2.16 -3.06 -5.72
C PRO A 231 -2.14 -4.14 -4.61
N ARG A 232 -3.18 -4.16 -3.78
CA ARG A 232 -3.40 -5.13 -2.71
C ARG A 232 -4.89 -5.20 -2.36
N SER A 233 -5.28 -6.25 -1.65
CA SER A 233 -6.66 -6.44 -1.19
C SER A 233 -7.21 -5.23 -0.42
N MET A 234 -8.39 -4.74 -0.80
CA MET A 234 -9.11 -3.64 -0.13
C MET A 234 -10.27 -4.16 0.74
N HIS A 235 -10.29 -5.46 1.04
CA HIS A 235 -11.44 -6.11 1.71
C HIS A 235 -11.71 -5.56 3.12
N VAL A 236 -10.66 -5.17 3.84
CA VAL A 236 -10.79 -4.55 5.18
C VAL A 236 -11.39 -3.16 5.10
N GLU A 237 -10.92 -2.29 4.19
CA GLU A 237 -11.54 -0.98 3.97
C GLU A 237 -12.99 -1.12 3.48
N HIS A 238 -13.27 -2.08 2.60
CA HIS A 238 -14.64 -2.37 2.17
C HIS A 238 -15.52 -2.77 3.36
N THR A 239 -15.04 -3.66 4.24
CA THR A 239 -15.77 -4.08 5.45
C THR A 239 -16.00 -2.93 6.42
N LEU A 240 -15.06 -1.99 6.51
CA LEU A 240 -15.19 -0.80 7.36
C LEU A 240 -16.19 0.21 6.79
N TYR A 241 -16.12 0.52 5.50
CA TYR A 241 -16.69 1.75 4.95
C TYR A 241 -17.78 1.56 3.88
N ASN A 242 -18.18 0.31 3.58
CA ASN A 242 -19.32 0.06 2.70
C ASN A 242 -20.56 0.83 3.17
N SER A 243 -21.22 1.54 2.26
CA SER A 243 -22.34 2.45 2.56
C SER A 243 -23.61 1.78 3.07
N GLU A 244 -23.77 0.47 2.86
CA GLU A 244 -24.96 -0.28 3.26
C GLU A 244 -24.72 -1.12 4.50
N SER A 245 -23.53 -1.73 4.62
CA SER A 245 -23.22 -2.72 5.65
C SER A 245 -21.88 -2.52 6.35
N GLY A 246 -21.20 -1.39 6.14
CA GLY A 246 -19.89 -1.11 6.71
C GLY A 246 -19.95 -0.94 8.23
N VAL A 247 -18.91 -1.39 8.93
CA VAL A 247 -18.80 -1.25 10.39
C VAL A 247 -18.91 0.21 10.82
N CYS A 248 -18.18 1.11 10.14
CA CYS A 248 -18.20 2.53 10.42
C CYS A 248 -19.59 3.13 10.15
N THR A 249 -20.24 2.75 9.05
CA THR A 249 -21.59 3.20 8.72
C THR A 249 -22.62 2.76 9.77
N GLY A 250 -22.58 1.48 10.16
CA GLY A 250 -23.46 0.95 11.22
C GLY A 250 -23.21 1.58 12.59
N ALA A 251 -21.99 2.07 12.83
CA ALA A 251 -21.60 2.82 14.02
C ALA A 251 -21.90 4.34 13.91
N GLY A 252 -22.62 4.81 12.90
CA GLY A 252 -22.92 6.24 12.72
C GLY A 252 -21.69 7.11 12.40
N LEU A 253 -20.62 6.48 11.91
CA LEU A 253 -19.49 7.15 11.26
C LEU A 253 -19.75 7.22 9.74
N GLY A 254 -18.86 7.90 9.02
CA GLY A 254 -19.00 8.04 7.58
C GLY A 254 -18.68 6.76 6.79
N SER A 255 -19.01 6.79 5.49
CA SER A 255 -18.67 5.79 4.48
C SER A 255 -17.86 6.42 3.35
N TYR A 256 -17.17 5.60 2.58
CA TYR A 256 -16.64 6.00 1.27
C TYR A 256 -16.61 4.82 0.31
N HIS A 257 -16.55 5.10 -0.98
CA HIS A 257 -16.60 4.04 -1.98
C HIS A 257 -15.31 3.24 -2.02
N VAL A 258 -15.44 1.92 -1.87
CA VAL A 258 -14.36 0.94 -2.04
C VAL A 258 -14.82 -0.14 -3.03
N MET A 259 -13.92 -0.54 -3.92
CA MET A 259 -14.07 -1.67 -4.84
C MET A 259 -12.90 -2.62 -4.65
N CYS A 260 -13.19 -3.92 -4.62
CA CYS A 260 -12.21 -4.99 -4.57
C CYS A 260 -12.29 -5.78 -5.87
N GLU A 261 -11.15 -6.09 -6.45
CA GLU A 261 -11.01 -6.81 -7.71
C GLU A 261 -9.85 -7.81 -7.61
N ASP A 262 -9.79 -8.76 -8.52
CA ASP A 262 -8.70 -9.73 -8.61
C ASP A 262 -8.36 -10.06 -10.07
N ASP A 263 -7.14 -10.57 -10.26
CA ASP A 263 -6.68 -11.17 -11.51
C ASP A 263 -5.52 -12.13 -11.24
N GLU A 264 -4.83 -12.59 -12.28
CA GLU A 264 -3.70 -13.51 -12.18
C GLU A 264 -2.51 -12.97 -11.36
N LEU A 265 -2.43 -11.64 -11.16
CA LEU A 265 -1.39 -10.99 -10.38
C LEU A 265 -1.80 -10.77 -8.91
N GLY A 266 -3.03 -11.15 -8.53
CA GLY A 266 -3.56 -11.14 -7.16
C GLY A 266 -4.70 -10.14 -6.94
N GLU A 267 -5.14 -10.03 -5.68
CA GLU A 267 -6.18 -9.08 -5.27
C GLU A 267 -5.65 -7.63 -5.31
N TYR A 268 -6.49 -6.71 -5.76
CA TYR A 268 -6.24 -5.28 -5.77
C TYR A 268 -7.55 -4.52 -5.52
N GLY A 269 -7.51 -3.19 -5.49
CA GLY A 269 -8.75 -2.44 -5.36
C GLY A 269 -8.61 -0.95 -5.57
N TYR A 270 -9.78 -0.30 -5.47
CA TYR A 270 -9.94 1.12 -5.68
C TYR A 270 -10.71 1.75 -4.52
N SER A 271 -10.38 2.98 -4.17
CA SER A 271 -11.20 3.80 -3.28
C SER A 271 -11.42 5.19 -3.82
N GLU A 272 -12.47 5.83 -3.32
CA GLU A 272 -12.72 7.25 -3.50
C GLU A 272 -11.49 8.03 -2.99
N PHE A 273 -11.14 9.10 -3.71
CA PHE A 273 -10.19 10.06 -3.17
C PHE A 273 -10.91 10.98 -2.16
N LEU A 274 -10.57 10.82 -0.88
CA LEU A 274 -11.16 11.64 0.18
C LEU A 274 -10.54 13.04 0.18
N HIS A 275 -11.31 14.02 -0.31
CA HIS A 275 -10.88 15.42 -0.37
C HIS A 275 -10.85 16.05 1.04
N ASN A 276 -9.65 16.38 1.50
CA ASN A 276 -9.44 17.17 2.71
C ASN A 276 -9.31 18.66 2.34
N THR A 277 -10.41 19.42 2.43
CA THR A 277 -10.45 20.85 2.04
C THR A 277 -10.65 21.77 3.24
N GLU A 278 -10.09 22.98 3.16
CA GLU A 278 -10.26 24.01 4.20
C GLU A 278 -11.73 24.35 4.42
N GLU A 279 -12.49 24.53 3.35
CA GLU A 279 -13.91 24.88 3.42
C GLU A 279 -14.73 23.83 4.20
N ALA A 280 -14.57 22.54 3.87
CA ALA A 280 -15.34 21.48 4.50
C ALA A 280 -14.85 21.13 5.91
N ASN A 281 -13.56 21.33 6.19
CA ASN A 281 -12.91 20.92 7.43
C ASN A 281 -12.46 22.09 8.32
N THR A 282 -13.14 23.25 8.21
CA THR A 282 -12.98 24.38 9.15
C THR A 282 -13.90 24.21 10.35
N PHE A 283 -13.30 24.14 11.53
CA PHE A 283 -13.96 24.06 12.83
C PHE A 283 -14.24 25.46 13.38
N SER A 284 -15.48 25.71 13.74
CA SER A 284 -15.95 27.02 14.20
C SER A 284 -16.19 27.06 15.69
N THR A 285 -16.57 25.94 16.29
CA THR A 285 -16.93 25.89 17.72
C THR A 285 -16.24 24.72 18.44
N PRO A 286 -16.09 24.81 19.78
CA PRO A 286 -15.57 23.70 20.58
C PRO A 286 -16.41 22.43 20.47
N GLU A 287 -17.72 22.55 20.26
CA GLU A 287 -18.64 21.42 20.11
C GLU A 287 -18.34 20.62 18.85
N GLU A 288 -18.15 21.28 17.69
CA GLU A 288 -17.75 20.60 16.44
C GLU A 288 -16.43 19.84 16.61
N LEU A 289 -15.48 20.46 17.31
CA LEU A 289 -14.18 19.85 17.60
C LEU A 289 -14.32 18.66 18.55
N SER A 290 -15.19 18.78 19.56
CA SER A 290 -15.52 17.69 20.49
C SER A 290 -16.14 16.51 19.73
N GLU A 291 -17.14 16.73 18.88
CA GLU A 291 -17.76 15.70 18.05
C GLU A 291 -16.75 14.98 17.16
N TYR A 292 -15.80 15.71 16.58
CA TYR A 292 -14.72 15.13 15.79
C TYR A 292 -13.87 14.16 16.62
N TYR A 293 -13.44 14.56 17.81
CA TYR A 293 -12.65 13.69 18.69
C TYR A 293 -13.46 12.52 19.23
N GLN A 294 -14.77 12.69 19.46
CA GLN A 294 -15.66 11.57 19.80
C GLN A 294 -15.71 10.52 18.68
N LYS A 295 -15.85 10.96 17.42
CA LYS A 295 -15.79 10.07 16.24
C LYS A 295 -14.43 9.38 16.14
N LEU A 296 -13.33 10.11 16.41
CA LEU A 296 -11.99 9.55 16.40
C LEU A 296 -11.77 8.50 17.50
N SER A 297 -12.26 8.73 18.72
CA SER A 297 -12.22 7.75 19.82
C SER A 297 -13.07 6.51 19.54
N LYS A 298 -14.23 6.69 18.90
CA LYS A 298 -15.05 5.57 18.43
C LYS A 298 -14.34 4.75 17.36
N LEU A 299 -13.70 5.41 16.39
CA LEU A 299 -12.91 4.78 15.35
C LEU A 299 -11.71 4.01 15.92
N GLU A 300 -11.06 4.56 16.94
CA GLU A 300 -10.02 3.84 17.69
C GLU A 300 -10.57 2.56 18.33
N SER A 301 -11.75 2.64 18.96
CA SER A 301 -12.37 1.49 19.63
C SER A 301 -12.74 0.37 18.63
N ILE A 302 -13.24 0.74 17.45
CA ILE A 302 -13.46 -0.19 16.33
C ILE A 302 -12.13 -0.82 15.88
N ALA A 303 -11.09 -0.01 15.72
CA ALA A 303 -9.77 -0.50 15.32
C ALA A 303 -9.19 -1.49 16.35
N GLN A 304 -9.34 -1.22 17.65
CA GLN A 304 -8.94 -2.13 18.71
C GLN A 304 -9.69 -3.47 18.62
N GLU A 305 -11.02 -3.45 18.44
CA GLU A 305 -11.81 -4.68 18.36
C GLU A 305 -11.44 -5.52 17.11
N LEU A 306 -11.17 -4.87 15.99
CA LEU A 306 -10.79 -5.52 14.74
C LEU A 306 -9.30 -5.88 14.64
N GLY A 307 -8.49 -5.56 15.66
CA GLY A 307 -7.07 -5.83 15.63
C GLY A 307 -6.31 -5.01 14.59
N ILE A 308 -6.82 -3.82 14.24
CA ILE A 308 -6.16 -2.91 13.29
C ILE A 308 -5.01 -2.20 14.00
N THR A 309 -3.81 -2.39 13.47
CA THR A 309 -2.56 -1.82 13.99
C THR A 309 -1.90 -0.94 12.93
N ASP A 310 -0.79 -0.28 13.25
CA ASP A 310 -0.13 0.70 12.36
C ASP A 310 -0.98 1.93 11.97
N LEU A 311 -1.92 2.31 12.84
CA LEU A 311 -2.75 3.50 12.66
C LEU A 311 -2.06 4.78 13.14
N HIS A 312 -1.22 5.34 12.28
CA HIS A 312 -0.62 6.66 12.48
C HIS A 312 -1.34 7.75 11.68
N LEU A 313 -1.00 9.03 11.91
CA LEU A 313 -1.67 10.18 11.27
C LEU A 313 -1.67 10.14 9.74
N MET A 314 -0.63 9.59 9.09
CA MET A 314 -0.62 9.43 7.63
C MET A 314 -1.58 8.35 7.11
N ASN A 315 -2.25 7.59 7.99
CA ASN A 315 -3.23 6.55 7.63
C ASN A 315 -4.67 6.97 7.98
N VAL A 316 -4.87 8.21 8.41
CA VAL A 316 -6.19 8.81 8.61
C VAL A 316 -6.36 9.97 7.62
N ILE A 317 -7.57 10.24 7.14
CA ILE A 317 -7.95 11.46 6.40
C ILE A 317 -9.21 12.07 7.03
N VAL A 318 -9.29 13.41 7.08
CA VAL A 318 -10.53 14.12 7.41
C VAL A 318 -11.26 14.51 6.14
N LYS A 319 -12.54 14.15 6.06
CA LYS A 319 -13.47 14.62 5.05
C LYS A 319 -14.79 15.00 5.72
N ASP A 320 -15.29 16.19 5.44
CA ASP A 320 -16.54 16.71 6.02
C ASP A 320 -16.59 16.62 7.55
N LYS A 321 -15.48 16.99 8.23
CA LYS A 321 -15.26 16.90 9.69
C LYS A 321 -15.41 15.49 10.28
N ILE A 322 -15.19 14.45 9.48
CA ILE A 322 -15.22 13.04 9.91
C ILE A 322 -13.83 12.42 9.65
N PRO A 323 -13.25 11.69 10.62
CA PRO A 323 -12.00 10.95 10.41
C PRO A 323 -12.25 9.59 9.73
N TYR A 324 -11.42 9.25 8.75
CA TYR A 324 -11.47 7.98 8.00
C TYR A 324 -10.10 7.31 8.02
N ILE A 325 -10.05 6.01 8.32
CA ILE A 325 -8.88 5.17 8.09
C ILE A 325 -8.79 4.91 6.58
N ILE A 326 -7.68 5.28 5.99
CA ILE A 326 -7.41 5.08 4.57
C ILE A 326 -6.45 3.93 4.32
N ASP A 327 -5.78 3.38 5.34
CA ASP A 327 -4.92 2.20 5.20
C ASP A 327 -5.09 1.27 6.41
N ALA A 328 -6.00 0.30 6.25
CA ALA A 328 -6.39 -0.65 7.29
C ALA A 328 -5.84 -2.06 7.04
N GLU A 329 -4.87 -2.21 6.14
CA GLU A 329 -4.35 -3.52 5.70
C GLU A 329 -3.75 -4.37 6.83
N VAL A 330 -3.32 -3.71 7.91
CA VAL A 330 -2.73 -4.33 9.09
C VAL A 330 -3.84 -4.67 10.11
N TYR A 331 -4.62 -5.71 9.87
CA TYR A 331 -5.81 -6.09 10.66
C TYR A 331 -5.72 -7.48 11.31
N LEU A 332 -6.57 -7.73 12.32
CA LEU A 332 -6.62 -8.98 13.12
C LEU A 332 -5.27 -9.39 13.74
N ASN A 333 -4.34 -8.45 13.89
CA ASN A 333 -3.03 -8.77 14.41
C ASN A 333 -3.09 -9.16 15.90
N PRO A 334 -2.25 -10.10 16.32
CA PRO A 334 -2.18 -10.50 17.70
C PRO A 334 -1.63 -9.36 18.56
N THR A 335 -2.09 -9.28 19.80
CA THR A 335 -1.47 -8.43 20.81
C THR A 335 -0.12 -9.00 21.21
N GLN A 336 0.87 -8.13 21.41
CA GLN A 336 2.12 -8.53 22.06
C GLN A 336 1.82 -9.07 23.47
N ILE A 337 2.55 -10.10 23.87
CA ILE A 337 2.49 -10.65 25.22
C ILE A 337 2.89 -9.53 26.19
N ASP A 338 2.08 -9.35 27.23
CA ASP A 338 2.27 -8.35 28.30
C ASP A 338 2.15 -6.87 27.89
N LEU A 339 1.62 -6.57 26.70
CA LEU A 339 1.36 -5.20 26.28
C LEU A 339 -0.12 -5.00 25.91
N PRO A 340 -0.77 -3.93 26.40
CA PRO A 340 -2.13 -3.60 25.98
C PRO A 340 -2.16 -3.32 24.47
N PHE A 341 -3.31 -3.53 23.84
CA PHE A 341 -3.52 -3.17 22.44
C PHE A 341 -3.22 -1.67 22.26
N GLN A 342 -2.23 -1.33 21.43
CA GLN A 342 -1.86 0.06 21.15
C GLN A 342 -2.18 0.39 19.69
N THR A 343 -3.39 0.87 19.45
CA THR A 343 -3.62 1.82 18.35
C THR A 343 -2.79 3.08 18.64
N SER A 344 -2.03 3.57 17.67
CA SER A 344 -1.16 4.74 17.88
C SER A 344 -1.89 6.09 17.74
N LEU A 345 -3.19 6.09 17.45
CA LEU A 345 -4.01 7.30 17.29
C LEU A 345 -3.97 8.24 18.51
N PHE A 346 -3.98 7.69 19.74
CA PHE A 346 -3.96 8.46 20.99
C PHE A 346 -2.73 8.18 21.90
N CYS A 347 -1.57 7.90 21.30
CA CYS A 347 -0.34 7.60 22.06
C CYS A 347 0.15 8.76 22.97
N GLN A 348 0.26 8.48 24.28
CA GLN A 348 0.64 9.46 25.32
C GLN A 348 1.95 10.21 25.07
N LYS A 349 2.92 9.59 24.37
CA LYS A 349 4.23 10.19 24.09
C LYS A 349 4.14 11.48 23.27
N PHE A 350 3.08 11.66 22.50
CA PHE A 350 2.87 12.82 21.64
C PHE A 350 1.60 13.62 21.98
N GLY A 351 0.87 13.22 23.04
CA GLY A 351 -0.40 13.81 23.47
C GLY A 351 -1.63 13.09 22.89
N VAL A 352 -2.84 13.45 23.35
CA VAL A 352 -4.10 12.90 22.81
C VAL A 352 -4.43 13.39 21.40
N ALA A 353 -3.79 14.46 20.95
CA ALA A 353 -4.00 15.02 19.64
C ALA A 353 -2.69 14.98 18.88
N PHE A 354 -2.42 13.80 18.29
CA PHE A 354 -1.53 13.71 17.15
C PHE A 354 -2.11 14.57 16.03
N ASN A 355 -1.29 15.48 15.54
CA ASN A 355 -1.79 16.64 14.83
C ASN A 355 -2.25 16.36 13.40
N PHE A 356 -3.23 17.16 13.05
CA PHE A 356 -3.58 17.51 11.70
C PHE A 356 -2.88 18.86 11.42
N ASP A 357 -2.02 18.97 10.41
CA ASP A 357 -1.24 20.19 10.14
C ASP A 357 -2.14 21.43 10.06
N LEU A 358 -1.88 22.41 10.93
CA LEU A 358 -2.66 23.63 11.11
C LEU A 358 -2.18 24.81 10.25
N GLY A 359 -1.27 24.61 9.30
CA GLY A 359 -0.92 25.69 8.38
C GLY A 359 0.40 25.65 7.62
N MET A 360 1.07 24.51 7.44
CA MET A 360 2.23 24.44 6.54
C MET A 360 1.92 23.59 5.29
N PRO A 361 2.12 24.13 4.07
CA PRO A 361 2.02 23.33 2.86
C PRO A 361 3.25 22.42 2.74
N ASP A 362 3.18 21.21 3.26
CA ASP A 362 3.90 20.09 2.62
C ASP A 362 2.97 19.41 1.60
N GLY A 363 3.54 19.08 0.44
CA GLY A 363 2.85 18.50 -0.71
C GLY A 363 3.12 17.02 -0.89
N SER A 364 3.63 16.33 0.14
CA SER A 364 3.89 14.89 0.08
C SER A 364 2.61 14.13 0.42
N THR A 365 1.95 13.62 -0.61
CA THR A 365 0.60 13.06 -0.60
C THR A 365 0.54 11.64 -0.03
N ARG A 366 0.35 11.51 1.29
CA ARG A 366 -0.39 10.41 1.97
C ARG A 366 -0.82 10.83 3.37
N GLY A 367 -2.13 10.78 3.65
CA GLY A 367 -2.70 11.12 4.96
C GLY A 367 -2.36 12.53 5.47
N ASN A 368 -2.30 13.50 4.55
CA ASN A 368 -2.19 14.92 4.89
C ASN A 368 -3.50 15.38 5.55
N ASN A 369 -3.52 15.12 6.84
CA ASN A 369 -4.53 15.47 7.79
C ASN A 369 -4.32 16.92 8.15
N ARG A 370 -5.19 17.81 7.68
CA ARG A 370 -5.28 19.20 8.13
C ARG A 370 -6.63 19.44 8.76
N LEU A 371 -6.63 20.19 9.85
CA LEU A 371 -7.83 20.76 10.46
C LEU A 371 -7.67 22.27 10.34
N TRP A 372 -8.73 22.94 9.93
CA TRP A 372 -8.74 24.39 9.89
C TRP A 372 -9.64 24.90 11.00
N PHE A 373 -9.43 26.15 11.39
CA PHE A 373 -10.20 26.77 12.44
C PHE A 373 -10.59 28.17 12.02
N THR A 374 -11.79 28.59 12.41
CA THR A 374 -12.14 30.01 12.32
C THR A 374 -11.17 30.84 13.13
N LYS A 375 -11.04 32.13 12.81
CA LYS A 375 -10.18 33.04 13.57
C LYS A 375 -10.53 33.05 15.08
N GLU A 376 -11.80 32.91 15.41
CA GLU A 376 -12.28 32.89 16.79
C GLU A 376 -11.78 31.64 17.54
N LEU A 377 -12.09 30.44 17.05
CA LEU A 377 -11.65 29.21 17.69
C LEU A 377 -10.13 29.05 17.62
N GLY A 378 -9.53 29.38 16.48
CA GLY A 378 -8.09 29.41 16.27
C GLY A 378 -7.36 30.30 17.28
N SER A 379 -7.91 31.45 17.65
CA SER A 379 -7.26 32.34 18.64
C SER A 379 -7.01 31.68 20.01
N LYS A 380 -7.70 30.57 20.33
CA LYS A 380 -7.51 29.81 21.56
C LYS A 380 -6.25 28.91 21.55
N PHE A 381 -5.67 28.67 20.38
CA PHE A 381 -4.47 27.84 20.21
C PHE A 381 -3.22 28.70 19.94
N LYS A 382 -2.04 28.23 20.36
CA LYS A 382 -0.76 28.87 20.02
C LYS A 382 -0.31 28.43 18.63
N TYR A 383 -0.34 29.31 17.63
CA TYR A 383 0.08 29.01 16.24
C TYR A 383 1.53 29.40 15.94
N PRO A 384 2.20 28.74 14.97
CA PRO A 384 1.83 27.49 14.31
C PRO A 384 2.43 26.29 15.09
N LYS A 385 1.59 25.47 15.71
CA LYS A 385 2.04 24.27 16.41
C LYS A 385 1.67 23.02 15.64
N ARG A 386 2.58 22.05 15.72
CA ARG A 386 2.46 20.73 15.11
C ARG A 386 1.75 19.71 15.99
N ASN A 387 1.23 20.03 17.17
CA ASN A 387 0.46 19.14 18.06
C ASN A 387 -0.40 19.99 19.02
N LEU A 388 -1.65 19.56 19.26
CA LEU A 388 -2.51 20.11 20.31
C LEU A 388 -2.38 19.23 21.57
N THR A 389 -2.29 19.84 22.75
CA THR A 389 -2.30 19.07 24.01
C THR A 389 -3.71 18.96 24.60
N GLU A 390 -3.94 17.99 25.50
CA GLU A 390 -5.19 17.92 26.29
C GLU A 390 -5.50 19.27 26.97
N GLU A 391 -4.47 19.93 27.51
CA GLU A 391 -4.61 21.23 28.15
C GLU A 391 -5.04 22.34 27.18
N GLU A 392 -4.56 22.30 25.94
CA GLU A 392 -4.93 23.26 24.89
C GLU A 392 -6.35 23.02 24.39
N LEU A 393 -6.74 21.76 24.21
CA LEU A 393 -8.14 21.38 23.91
C LEU A 393 -9.07 21.83 25.04
N LYS A 394 -8.69 21.60 26.30
CA LYS A 394 -9.46 22.04 27.47
C LYS A 394 -9.60 23.56 27.52
N LYS A 395 -8.54 24.32 27.21
CA LYS A 395 -8.61 25.79 27.06
C LYS A 395 -9.51 26.22 25.90
N ALA A 396 -9.59 25.42 24.85
CA ALA A 396 -10.48 25.68 23.74
C ALA A 396 -11.96 25.40 24.05
N GLY A 397 -12.25 24.69 25.15
CA GLY A 397 -13.60 24.27 25.55
C GLY A 397 -13.91 22.80 25.26
N VAL A 398 -12.89 21.99 24.94
CA VAL A 398 -13.01 20.54 24.68
C VAL A 398 -12.42 19.77 25.86
N ASP A 399 -13.26 19.16 26.70
CA ASP A 399 -12.78 18.33 27.80
C ASP A 399 -12.55 16.89 27.34
N PHE A 400 -11.29 16.48 27.30
CA PHE A 400 -10.90 15.17 26.82
C PHE A 400 -11.23 14.03 27.81
N THR A 401 -11.48 14.36 29.08
CA THR A 401 -11.90 13.39 30.11
C THR A 401 -13.25 12.75 29.74
N ASP A 402 -14.16 13.57 29.20
CA ASP A 402 -15.50 13.15 28.76
C ASP A 402 -15.47 12.44 27.40
N ILE A 403 -14.40 12.61 26.63
CA ILE A 403 -14.23 11.94 25.33
C ILE A 403 -13.68 10.53 25.52
N ARG A 404 -12.80 10.32 26.52
CA ARG A 404 -12.26 8.99 26.84
C ARG A 404 -13.31 8.00 27.37
N THR A 405 -14.37 8.50 28.00
CA THR A 405 -15.50 7.65 28.45
C THR A 405 -16.32 7.10 27.27
N LEU A 406 -16.18 7.68 26.07
CA LEU A 406 -16.85 7.27 24.82
C LEU A 406 -16.08 6.22 24.01
N THR A 407 -15.05 5.59 24.58
CA THR A 407 -14.32 4.45 23.99
C THR A 407 -15.08 3.12 24.09
N SER A 408 -16.23 3.11 24.75
CA SER A 408 -17.05 1.90 24.81
C SER A 408 -18.00 1.84 23.62
N LEU A 409 -17.78 0.83 22.77
CA LEU A 409 -18.76 0.46 21.75
C LEU A 409 -20.03 -0.04 22.43
N THR A 410 -21.20 0.34 21.91
CA THR A 410 -22.48 -0.24 22.33
C THR A 410 -22.54 -1.73 22.02
N GLU A 411 -23.44 -2.48 22.65
CA GLU A 411 -23.61 -3.92 22.38
C GLU A 411 -23.89 -4.21 20.89
N ALA A 412 -24.68 -3.35 20.24
CA ALA A 412 -24.96 -3.46 18.81
C ALA A 412 -23.69 -3.27 17.95
N GLU A 413 -22.86 -2.29 18.28
CA GLU A 413 -21.60 -2.00 17.58
C GLU A 413 -20.55 -3.08 17.82
N GLN A 414 -20.50 -3.65 19.03
CA GLN A 414 -19.66 -4.81 19.34
C GLN A 414 -20.05 -6.02 18.48
N GLU A 415 -21.34 -6.29 18.32
CA GLU A 415 -21.80 -7.40 17.47
C GLU A 415 -21.48 -7.16 15.99
N ILE A 416 -21.62 -5.91 15.50
CA ILE A 416 -21.18 -5.52 14.15
C ILE A 416 -19.68 -5.80 13.97
N CYS A 417 -18.85 -5.37 14.93
CA CYS A 417 -17.41 -5.61 14.88
C CYS A 417 -17.07 -7.10 14.91
N LYS A 418 -17.77 -7.90 15.73
CA LYS A 418 -17.58 -9.36 15.82
C LYS A 418 -17.93 -10.08 14.51
N ASN A 419 -19.00 -9.65 13.83
CA ASN A 419 -19.36 -10.18 12.51
C ASN A 419 -18.30 -9.83 11.47
N ALA A 420 -17.85 -8.58 11.44
CA ALA A 420 -16.75 -8.13 10.59
C ALA A 420 -15.46 -8.92 10.85
N LYS A 421 -15.08 -9.11 12.12
CA LYS A 421 -13.92 -9.90 12.55
C LYS A 421 -13.97 -11.33 12.00
N SER A 422 -15.15 -11.96 12.02
CA SER A 422 -15.36 -13.32 11.53
C SER A 422 -15.20 -13.42 10.01
N SER A 423 -15.71 -12.43 9.27
CA SER A 423 -15.55 -12.30 7.82
C SER A 423 -14.09 -12.04 7.44
N LEU A 424 -13.44 -11.09 8.11
CA LEU A 424 -12.03 -10.75 7.87
C LEU A 424 -11.09 -11.92 8.16
N ALA A 425 -11.41 -12.77 9.14
CA ALA A 425 -10.60 -13.93 9.50
C ALA A 425 -10.53 -15.01 8.40
N GLU A 426 -11.32 -14.90 7.32
CA GLU A 426 -11.21 -15.77 6.14
C GLU A 426 -9.93 -15.54 5.34
N ARG A 427 -9.30 -14.38 5.50
CA ARG A 427 -8.12 -13.96 4.75
C ARG A 427 -6.98 -13.60 5.70
N PRO A 428 -5.71 -13.87 5.33
CA PRO A 428 -4.58 -13.34 6.07
C PRO A 428 -4.51 -11.80 5.96
N GLY A 429 -4.30 -11.12 7.09
CA GLY A 429 -4.07 -9.67 7.14
C GLY A 429 -2.60 -9.32 7.04
N ARG A 430 -2.25 -8.09 6.66
CA ARG A 430 -0.86 -7.60 6.70
C ARG A 430 -0.36 -7.68 8.14
N PHE A 431 0.83 -8.25 8.31
CA PHE A 431 1.51 -8.30 9.60
C PHE A 431 2.85 -7.60 9.52
N VAL A 432 3.16 -6.81 10.53
CA VAL A 432 4.41 -6.05 10.64
C VAL A 432 5.12 -6.58 11.89
N PRO A 433 5.87 -7.70 11.76
CA PRO A 433 6.51 -8.32 12.92
C PRO A 433 7.57 -7.40 13.53
N VAL A 434 8.22 -6.60 12.70
CA VAL A 434 9.29 -5.66 13.06
C VAL A 434 8.91 -4.30 12.49
N SER A 435 9.23 -3.20 13.19
CA SER A 435 8.89 -1.86 12.72
C SER A 435 9.32 -1.61 11.27
N THR A 436 8.47 -0.93 10.50
CA THR A 436 8.71 -0.59 9.09
C THR A 436 10.03 0.16 8.91
N LYS A 437 10.43 0.98 9.89
CA LYS A 437 11.74 1.65 9.89
C LYS A 437 12.90 0.65 9.87
N VAL A 438 12.89 -0.37 10.73
CA VAL A 438 13.96 -1.39 10.76
C VAL A 438 13.98 -2.18 9.46
N LEU A 439 12.82 -2.54 8.90
CA LEU A 439 12.74 -3.20 7.60
C LEU A 439 13.33 -2.30 6.49
N LYS A 440 12.99 -1.01 6.46
CA LYS A 440 13.54 -0.03 5.50
C LYS A 440 15.05 0.14 5.64
N ASP A 441 15.55 0.27 6.86
CA ASP A 441 16.97 0.44 7.14
C ASP A 441 17.75 -0.82 6.72
N SER A 442 17.13 -2.00 6.83
CA SER A 442 17.74 -3.28 6.42
C SER A 442 18.07 -3.35 4.93
N LEU A 443 17.30 -2.68 4.07
CA LEU A 443 17.53 -2.64 2.61
C LEU A 443 18.88 -2.02 2.24
N ASN A 444 19.40 -1.13 3.11
CA ASN A 444 20.66 -0.45 2.85
C ASN A 444 21.88 -1.29 3.20
N TYR A 445 21.75 -2.30 4.07
CA TYR A 445 22.90 -2.98 4.70
C TYR A 445 22.96 -4.49 4.44
N ILE A 446 21.85 -5.11 4.05
CA ILE A 446 21.78 -6.55 3.77
C ILE A 446 22.17 -6.80 2.33
N ASN A 447 23.29 -7.52 2.11
CA ASN A 447 23.62 -7.97 0.77
C ASN A 447 22.59 -9.03 0.33
N PRO A 448 21.77 -8.76 -0.69
CA PRO A 448 20.72 -9.69 -1.14
C PRO A 448 21.29 -11.05 -1.56
N HIS A 449 22.51 -11.09 -2.12
CA HIS A 449 23.16 -12.33 -2.58
C HIS A 449 23.85 -13.11 -1.45
N SER A 450 23.73 -12.65 -0.20
CA SER A 450 24.34 -13.30 0.97
C SER A 450 23.26 -13.89 1.87
N LYS A 451 22.97 -15.18 1.68
CA LYS A 451 22.05 -15.94 2.55
C LYS A 451 22.39 -15.81 4.04
N LYS A 452 23.69 -15.72 4.36
CA LYS A 452 24.16 -15.46 5.72
C LYS A 452 23.70 -14.09 6.22
N SER A 453 23.85 -13.03 5.42
CA SER A 453 23.43 -11.67 5.80
C SER A 453 21.94 -11.60 6.10
N ILE A 454 21.10 -12.23 5.27
CA ILE A 454 19.65 -12.27 5.48
C ILE A 454 19.31 -13.14 6.71
N SER A 455 19.97 -14.28 6.88
CA SER A 455 19.80 -15.14 8.07
C SER A 455 20.16 -14.40 9.36
N ASP A 456 21.25 -13.63 9.36
CA ASP A 456 21.67 -12.81 10.50
C ASP A 456 20.63 -11.73 10.82
N PHE A 457 19.99 -11.13 9.81
CA PHE A 457 18.87 -10.20 9.99
C PHE A 457 17.63 -10.89 10.58
N ILE A 458 17.26 -12.07 10.06
CA ILE A 458 16.15 -12.87 10.61
C ILE A 458 16.39 -13.17 12.08
N VAL A 459 17.61 -13.60 12.45
CA VAL A 459 17.94 -13.97 13.84
C VAL A 459 18.00 -12.75 14.76
N SER A 460 18.52 -11.62 14.30
CA SER A 460 18.78 -10.44 15.14
C SER A 460 17.62 -9.45 15.22
N GLN A 461 16.79 -9.34 14.17
CA GLN A 461 15.70 -8.36 14.10
C GLN A 461 14.32 -9.02 14.09
N ILE A 462 14.10 -10.04 13.25
CA ILE A 462 12.75 -10.64 13.10
C ILE A 462 12.39 -11.60 14.24
N LYS A 463 13.30 -12.51 14.58
CA LYS A 463 13.06 -13.58 15.55
C LYS A 463 12.70 -13.06 16.95
N PRO A 464 13.39 -12.04 17.51
CA PRO A 464 13.03 -11.49 18.82
C PRO A 464 11.62 -10.88 18.81
N ASP A 465 11.27 -10.12 17.76
CA ASP A 465 9.99 -9.44 17.70
C ASP A 465 8.83 -10.43 17.48
N LEU A 466 9.01 -11.45 16.64
CA LEU A 466 8.04 -12.56 16.53
C LEU A 466 7.77 -13.24 17.88
N ALA A 467 8.80 -13.39 18.71
CA ALA A 467 8.66 -13.98 20.03
C ALA A 467 7.85 -13.11 21.00
N LEU A 468 7.83 -11.77 20.82
CA LEU A 468 6.96 -10.87 21.59
C LEU A 468 5.47 -11.16 21.35
N TYR A 469 5.11 -11.72 20.21
CA TYR A 469 3.75 -12.17 19.90
C TYR A 469 3.52 -13.68 20.19
N GLY A 470 4.52 -14.36 20.77
CA GLY A 470 4.46 -15.79 21.08
C GLY A 470 4.73 -16.73 19.90
N PHE A 471 5.10 -16.21 18.73
CA PHE A 471 5.44 -17.04 17.58
C PHE A 471 6.84 -17.63 17.70
N LYS A 472 7.00 -18.85 17.18
CA LYS A 472 8.30 -19.44 16.91
C LYS A 472 8.46 -19.66 15.42
N ILE A 473 9.62 -19.31 14.88
CA ILE A 473 10.00 -19.67 13.51
C ILE A 473 10.07 -21.20 13.44
N ILE A 474 9.36 -21.79 12.48
CA ILE A 474 9.24 -23.25 12.30
C ILE A 474 9.92 -23.78 11.04
N VAL A 475 10.48 -22.87 10.22
CA VAL A 475 11.24 -23.21 9.02
C VAL A 475 12.74 -22.99 9.25
N PRO A 476 13.62 -23.68 8.50
CA PRO A 476 15.05 -23.38 8.50
C PRO A 476 15.32 -21.92 8.14
N HIS A 477 16.35 -21.33 8.74
CA HIS A 477 16.74 -19.93 8.46
C HIS A 477 17.12 -19.70 7.00
N GLU A 478 17.71 -20.69 6.33
CA GLU A 478 18.06 -20.61 4.90
C GLU A 478 16.83 -20.53 4.01
N HIS A 479 15.81 -21.36 4.26
CA HIS A 479 14.53 -21.29 3.55
C HIS A 479 13.85 -19.94 3.75
N PHE A 480 13.86 -19.42 4.98
CA PHE A 480 13.29 -18.10 5.24
C PHE A 480 14.11 -16.98 4.57
N ALA A 481 15.43 -17.11 4.49
CA ALA A 481 16.26 -16.17 3.77
C ALA A 481 15.95 -16.14 2.26
N GLU A 482 15.70 -17.29 1.64
CA GLU A 482 15.28 -17.39 0.24
C GLU A 482 13.97 -16.67 -0.04
N LEU A 483 13.01 -16.72 0.89
CA LEU A 483 11.74 -15.99 0.76
C LEU A 483 11.91 -14.46 0.78
N LEU A 484 12.92 -13.96 1.50
CA LEU A 484 13.20 -12.52 1.61
C LEU A 484 14.16 -12.02 0.53
N GLU A 485 14.96 -12.90 -0.08
CA GLU A 485 15.97 -12.57 -1.08
C GLU A 485 15.38 -11.77 -2.24
N GLU A 486 14.21 -12.18 -2.74
CA GLU A 486 13.51 -11.48 -3.81
C GLU A 486 13.10 -10.04 -3.42
N ASP A 487 12.59 -9.84 -2.19
CA ASP A 487 12.24 -8.50 -1.71
C ASP A 487 13.50 -7.61 -1.64
N TYR A 488 14.62 -8.14 -1.14
CA TYR A 488 15.89 -7.41 -1.10
C TYR A 488 16.46 -7.11 -2.48
N LEU A 489 16.36 -8.05 -3.44
CA LEU A 489 16.76 -7.85 -4.83
C LEU A 489 15.89 -6.79 -5.52
N ASN A 490 14.61 -6.72 -5.19
CA ASN A 490 13.71 -5.69 -5.73
C ASN A 490 13.83 -4.34 -5.00
N HIS A 491 14.63 -4.29 -3.92
CA HIS A 491 14.70 -3.18 -2.99
C HIS A 491 13.27 -2.78 -2.52
N ASP A 492 12.50 -3.80 -2.16
CA ASP A 492 11.16 -3.72 -1.62
C ASP A 492 11.19 -3.99 -0.12
N VAL A 493 10.33 -3.30 0.63
CA VAL A 493 10.18 -3.56 2.06
C VAL A 493 9.47 -4.91 2.22
N PRO A 494 10.09 -5.91 2.89
CA PRO A 494 9.55 -7.25 2.94
C PRO A 494 8.16 -7.31 3.53
N THR A 495 7.39 -8.29 3.07
CA THR A 495 5.98 -8.40 3.44
C THR A 495 5.64 -9.69 4.19
N PHE A 496 4.97 -9.54 5.34
CA PHE A 496 4.39 -10.65 6.10
C PHE A 496 2.88 -10.50 6.19
N THR A 497 2.21 -11.64 6.36
CA THR A 497 0.79 -11.71 6.65
C THR A 497 0.52 -12.62 7.84
N PHE A 498 -0.52 -12.33 8.61
CA PHE A 498 -0.96 -13.16 9.73
C PHE A 498 -2.30 -13.83 9.40
N ASP A 499 -2.32 -15.16 9.52
CA ASP A 499 -3.55 -15.95 9.45
C ASP A 499 -4.05 -16.23 10.87
N SER A 500 -5.09 -15.49 11.26
CA SER A 500 -5.66 -15.52 12.61
C SER A 500 -6.39 -16.82 12.93
N ARG A 501 -6.91 -17.55 11.92
CA ARG A 501 -7.56 -18.86 12.13
C ARG A 501 -6.54 -19.94 12.45
N ARG A 502 -5.42 -19.94 11.72
CA ARG A 502 -4.35 -20.92 11.92
C ARG A 502 -3.32 -20.50 12.97
N ASN A 503 -3.33 -19.24 13.40
CA ASN A 503 -2.33 -18.64 14.29
C ASN A 503 -0.91 -18.82 13.75
N VAL A 504 -0.73 -18.48 12.47
CA VAL A 504 0.55 -18.59 11.76
C VAL A 504 0.89 -17.30 11.03
N VAL A 505 2.18 -17.01 10.96
CA VAL A 505 2.73 -15.92 10.15
C VAL A 505 3.22 -16.51 8.84
N LEU A 506 2.90 -15.83 7.74
CA LEU A 506 3.32 -16.18 6.40
C LEU A 506 4.24 -15.12 5.82
N CYS A 507 5.16 -15.56 4.97
CA CYS A 507 5.97 -14.73 4.08
C CYS A 507 5.81 -15.31 2.68
N LYS A 508 5.45 -14.48 1.69
CA LYS A 508 5.16 -14.93 0.31
C LYS A 508 4.18 -16.11 0.24
N GLY A 509 3.15 -16.11 1.10
CA GLY A 509 2.14 -17.17 1.18
C GLY A 509 2.61 -18.47 1.85
N GLN A 510 3.87 -18.58 2.25
CA GLN A 510 4.41 -19.75 2.95
C GLN A 510 4.45 -19.52 4.46
N VAL A 511 4.09 -20.54 5.24
CA VAL A 511 4.12 -20.47 6.70
C VAL A 511 5.58 -20.46 7.19
N ILE A 512 5.95 -19.39 7.90
CA ILE A 512 7.31 -19.24 8.45
C ILE A 512 7.37 -19.38 9.97
N ALA A 513 6.27 -19.05 10.67
CA ALA A 513 6.19 -19.09 12.12
C ALA A 513 4.79 -19.44 12.59
N GLY A 514 4.69 -20.04 13.77
CA GLY A 514 3.42 -20.42 14.38
C GLY A 514 3.48 -20.39 15.90
N ILE A 515 2.32 -20.30 16.54
CA ILE A 515 2.23 -20.47 17.99
C ILE A 515 2.33 -21.98 18.29
N PRO A 516 3.30 -22.42 19.10
CA PRO A 516 3.41 -23.83 19.47
C PRO A 516 2.11 -24.29 20.13
N ARG A 517 1.54 -25.41 19.67
CA ARG A 517 0.48 -26.07 20.43
C ARG A 517 1.07 -26.53 21.77
N LYS A 518 0.42 -26.12 22.87
CA LYS A 518 0.81 -26.54 24.22
C LYS A 518 0.68 -28.04 24.39
#